data_AF-A0A9N9XBS5-F1
#
_entry.id   AF-A0A9N9XBS5-F1
#
_cell.length_a   1.000
_cell.length_b   1.000
_cell.length_c   1.000
_cell.angle_alpha   90.00
_cell.angle_beta   90.00
_cell.angle_gamma   90.00
#
_symmetry.space_group_name_H-M   'P 1'
#
loop_
_entity.id
_entity.type
_entity.pdbx_description
1 polymer ?
#
loop_
_entity_poly.entity_id
_entity_poly.type
_entity_poly.pdbx_seq_one_letter_code
_entity_poly.pdbx_strand_id
1 'polypeptide(L)'
;MISKFTLVFLVCIVALAIGEPTVPEWSHTYSVEGIIYLPYAEIEEPFHAWYDGKSKNSRIDYYDGMVKTYQLGENGNGVQLKVIPFTTEEVLNQITCFQVNGTEDDPVTSQSILPDLEGFEYDGIDQLGNKEVEIWSLKTVQLEKENVYTLSVFRDEHGRAVPVKYDMKGYNSLLGSHYDHYYVTYHSYKTHKINPSVFKVETDSECRSFPGPGNQHVHIMNPMAEYIRPEKSEHVDSSFGDFINNHNKNYADAKEHAFRKEVFRQNVRFIESVNRRNKGYTLAINHLADKTDKEIKYLNGRVSSGGNNGGQPFPYTDFDTDDLPDEYDWRLYGAVSPVKDQAICGSCWSFGTVGTLEGSLFLKNGGKNFVRLSEQALVDCSWGFGNNGCDGGEDYRAYQWIQKHGGIPIDADYGNYLGEDGFCHADKVEKTAKITGWVNVTENDENALRLALFKQGPISVSIDASQKTFSFYSHGVYYDENCGNREQDLDHSVLAVGYGSINGENYWLIKNSWSTYWGDDGYILMSSKNNNCGVMTAATYVTM
;
A
#
# COMPACT_ATOMS: atom_id res chain seq x y z
N MET A 1 -65.54 -15.50 -64.36
CA MET A 1 -64.20 -15.79 -63.81
C MET A 1 -63.93 -14.84 -62.67
N ILE A 2 -63.25 -15.35 -61.66
CA ILE A 2 -63.10 -14.82 -60.30
C ILE A 2 -62.45 -13.43 -60.29
N SER A 3 -63.08 -12.46 -59.61
CA SER A 3 -62.42 -11.21 -59.19
C SER A 3 -62.44 -11.16 -57.67
N LYS A 4 -61.27 -11.38 -57.07
CA LYS A 4 -61.05 -11.31 -55.62
C LYS A 4 -61.11 -9.84 -55.18
N PHE A 5 -62.04 -9.52 -54.28
CA PHE A 5 -61.99 -8.29 -53.51
C PHE A 5 -60.92 -8.43 -52.43
N THR A 6 -59.86 -7.62 -52.51
CA THR A 6 -58.87 -7.46 -51.45
C THR A 6 -59.35 -6.36 -50.51
N LEU A 7 -59.76 -6.74 -49.30
CA LEU A 7 -60.12 -5.82 -48.24
C LEU A 7 -58.83 -5.34 -47.56
N VAL A 8 -58.51 -4.05 -47.67
CA VAL A 8 -57.38 -3.43 -46.96
C VAL A 8 -57.84 -3.13 -45.53
N PHE A 9 -57.34 -3.88 -44.55
CA PHE A 9 -57.46 -3.53 -43.14
C PHE A 9 -56.37 -2.50 -42.81
N LEU A 10 -56.79 -1.25 -42.57
CA LEU A 10 -55.94 -0.21 -42.00
C LEU A 10 -55.79 -0.51 -40.50
N VAL A 11 -54.67 -1.09 -40.10
CA VAL A 11 -54.32 -1.25 -38.68
C VAL A 11 -53.72 0.09 -38.23
N CYS A 12 -54.50 0.89 -37.50
CA CYS A 12 -53.96 1.99 -36.70
C CYS A 12 -53.10 1.40 -35.59
N ILE A 13 -51.79 1.42 -35.77
CA ILE A 13 -50.84 1.26 -34.68
C ILE A 13 -50.89 2.56 -33.88
N VAL A 14 -51.59 2.55 -32.76
CA VAL A 14 -51.42 3.57 -31.72
C VAL A 14 -50.03 3.33 -31.14
N ALA A 15 -49.05 4.08 -31.62
CA ALA A 15 -47.78 4.23 -30.92
C ALA A 15 -48.10 4.95 -29.61
N LEU A 16 -48.23 4.20 -28.52
CA LEU A 16 -48.08 4.75 -27.18
C LEU A 16 -46.68 5.37 -27.16
N ALA A 17 -46.61 6.69 -27.12
CA ALA A 17 -45.39 7.40 -26.79
C ALA A 17 -44.99 6.95 -25.39
N ILE A 18 -44.09 5.98 -25.29
CA ILE A 18 -43.35 5.70 -24.07
C ILE A 18 -42.54 6.98 -23.85
N GLY A 19 -42.93 7.77 -22.85
CA GLY A 19 -42.23 9.01 -22.53
C GLY A 19 -40.76 8.70 -22.28
N GLU A 20 -39.88 9.61 -22.70
CA GLU A 20 -38.44 9.49 -22.40
C GLU A 20 -38.26 9.29 -20.88
N PRO A 21 -37.40 8.34 -20.46
CA PRO A 21 -37.19 8.06 -19.04
C PRO A 21 -36.72 9.33 -18.32
N THR A 22 -37.38 9.65 -17.21
CA THR A 22 -37.05 10.82 -16.41
C THR A 22 -35.73 10.62 -15.67
N VAL A 23 -34.84 11.60 -15.71
CA VAL A 23 -33.58 11.58 -14.95
C VAL A 23 -33.84 11.22 -13.48
N PRO A 24 -33.07 10.29 -12.87
CA PRO A 24 -33.26 9.92 -11.48
C PRO A 24 -33.10 11.14 -10.56
N GLU A 25 -34.01 11.32 -9.61
CA GLU A 25 -33.88 12.35 -8.58
C GLU A 25 -33.61 11.70 -7.22
N TRP A 26 -32.54 12.15 -6.56
CA TRP A 26 -32.20 11.67 -5.22
C TRP A 26 -32.98 12.40 -4.14
N SER A 27 -33.26 11.69 -3.05
CA SER A 27 -33.84 12.34 -1.87
C SER A 27 -32.81 13.27 -1.23
N HIS A 28 -33.26 14.41 -0.70
CA HIS A 28 -32.40 15.29 0.09
C HIS A 28 -32.11 14.77 1.51
N THR A 29 -32.73 13.65 1.92
CA THR A 29 -32.52 13.02 3.23
C THR A 29 -32.62 11.50 3.12
N TYR A 30 -31.53 10.78 3.40
CA TYR A 30 -31.50 9.32 3.29
C TYR A 30 -30.42 8.67 4.16
N SER A 31 -30.58 7.36 4.39
CA SER A 31 -29.47 6.49 4.77
C SER A 31 -29.27 5.39 3.73
N VAL A 32 -28.06 4.86 3.69
CA VAL A 32 -27.61 3.93 2.66
C VAL A 32 -26.49 3.05 3.19
N GLU A 33 -26.51 1.79 2.81
CA GLU A 33 -25.45 0.82 3.10
C GLU A 33 -24.94 0.27 1.77
N GLY A 34 -23.63 0.08 1.67
CA GLY A 34 -22.99 -0.31 0.43
C GLY A 34 -21.56 -0.78 0.60
N ILE A 35 -20.90 -1.06 -0.52
CA ILE A 35 -19.50 -1.46 -0.56
C ILE A 35 -18.81 -0.68 -1.67
N ILE A 36 -17.65 -0.10 -1.39
CA ILE A 36 -16.71 0.44 -2.38
C ILE A 36 -15.77 -0.69 -2.79
N TYR A 37 -15.59 -0.88 -4.09
CA TYR A 37 -14.69 -1.86 -4.66
C TYR A 37 -13.58 -1.14 -5.44
N LEU A 38 -12.33 -1.51 -5.16
CA LEU A 38 -11.16 -1.17 -5.97
C LEU A 38 -10.56 -2.48 -6.49
N PRO A 39 -11.01 -2.98 -7.65
CA PRO A 39 -10.65 -4.32 -8.14
C PRO A 39 -9.15 -4.51 -8.34
N TYR A 40 -8.44 -3.50 -8.84
CA TYR A 40 -6.99 -3.58 -9.03
C TYR A 40 -6.19 -3.63 -7.73
N ALA A 41 -6.82 -3.25 -6.62
CA ALA A 41 -6.22 -3.26 -5.30
C ALA A 41 -6.83 -4.32 -4.39
N GLU A 42 -7.75 -5.15 -4.91
CA GLU A 42 -8.51 -6.17 -4.18
C GLU A 42 -9.13 -5.64 -2.89
N ILE A 43 -9.59 -4.39 -2.95
CA ILE A 43 -10.22 -3.73 -1.82
C ILE A 43 -11.73 -3.84 -1.92
N GLU A 44 -12.32 -4.37 -0.86
CA GLU A 44 -13.73 -4.23 -0.53
C GLU A 44 -13.84 -3.40 0.75
N GLU A 45 -14.63 -2.33 0.69
CA GLU A 45 -14.78 -1.38 1.79
C GLU A 45 -16.27 -1.13 2.07
N PRO A 46 -16.85 -1.81 3.08
CA PRO A 46 -18.24 -1.62 3.45
C PRO A 46 -18.43 -0.26 4.13
N PHE A 47 -19.56 0.38 3.83
CA PHE A 47 -19.94 1.64 4.44
C PHE A 47 -21.43 1.71 4.80
N HIS A 48 -21.73 2.52 5.80
CA HIS A 48 -23.07 3.01 6.11
C HIS A 48 -23.03 4.53 6.17
N ALA A 49 -23.84 5.19 5.34
CA ALA A 49 -23.89 6.64 5.27
C ALA A 49 -25.27 7.20 5.62
N TRP A 50 -25.25 8.41 6.17
CA TRP A 50 -26.41 9.25 6.42
C TRP A 50 -26.18 10.62 5.81
N TYR A 51 -27.17 11.11 5.08
CA TYR A 51 -27.15 12.40 4.43
C TYR A 51 -28.40 13.18 4.81
N ASP A 52 -28.22 14.40 5.31
CA ASP A 52 -29.28 15.37 5.52
C ASP A 52 -28.88 16.71 4.90
N GLY A 53 -29.29 16.93 3.65
CA GLY A 53 -28.99 18.15 2.91
C GLY A 53 -29.65 19.40 3.49
N LYS A 54 -30.74 19.26 4.27
CA LYS A 54 -31.41 20.42 4.90
C LYS A 54 -30.59 20.96 6.06
N SER A 55 -30.10 20.04 6.90
CA SER A 55 -29.22 20.37 8.02
C SER A 55 -27.76 20.48 7.60
N LYS A 56 -27.44 20.31 6.30
CA LYS A 56 -26.08 20.31 5.74
C LYS A 56 -25.11 19.37 6.47
N ASN A 57 -25.61 18.23 6.93
CA ASN A 57 -24.83 17.26 7.69
C ASN A 57 -24.77 15.92 6.95
N SER A 58 -23.59 15.32 6.90
CA SER A 58 -23.40 13.94 6.49
C SER A 58 -22.47 13.19 7.43
N ARG A 59 -22.66 11.88 7.50
CA ARG A 59 -21.80 10.95 8.21
C ARG A 59 -21.62 9.69 7.40
N ILE A 60 -20.41 9.15 7.36
CA ILE A 60 -20.10 7.87 6.76
C ILE A 60 -19.30 7.04 7.75
N ASP A 61 -19.82 5.87 8.07
CA ASP A 61 -19.18 4.84 8.88
C ASP A 61 -18.61 3.79 7.93
N TYR A 62 -17.31 3.51 8.04
CA TYR A 62 -16.60 2.46 7.32
C TYR A 62 -16.28 1.31 8.26
N TYR A 63 -16.24 0.08 7.73
CA TYR A 63 -15.90 -1.13 8.49
C TYR A 63 -16.69 -1.23 9.82
N ASP A 64 -18.02 -1.20 9.71
CA ASP A 64 -18.96 -1.29 10.84
C ASP A 64 -18.76 -0.23 11.94
N GLY A 65 -18.38 0.99 11.53
CA GLY A 65 -18.20 2.12 12.42
C GLY A 65 -16.83 2.19 13.09
N MET A 66 -15.87 1.35 12.65
CA MET A 66 -14.46 1.45 13.03
C MET A 66 -13.89 2.82 12.67
N VAL A 67 -14.20 3.33 11.48
CA VAL A 67 -13.84 4.67 11.04
C VAL A 67 -15.11 5.46 10.74
N LYS A 68 -15.27 6.61 11.36
CA LYS A 68 -16.42 7.49 11.13
C LYS A 68 -15.95 8.84 10.62
N THR A 69 -16.52 9.29 9.52
CA THR A 69 -16.28 10.62 8.96
C THR A 69 -17.54 11.43 9.05
N TYR A 70 -17.40 12.71 9.37
CA TYR A 70 -18.50 13.67 9.48
C TYR A 70 -18.16 14.90 8.66
N GLN A 71 -19.11 15.39 7.88
CA GLN A 71 -19.04 16.70 7.24
C GLN A 71 -20.24 17.50 7.75
N LEU A 72 -19.96 18.41 8.67
CA LEU A 72 -20.98 19.19 9.39
C LEU A 72 -20.92 20.63 8.89
N GLY A 73 -21.90 21.02 8.07
CA GLY A 73 -21.97 22.34 7.45
C GLY A 73 -22.71 23.39 8.27
N GLU A 74 -23.24 23.04 9.45
CA GLU A 74 -23.90 23.98 10.36
C GLU A 74 -22.85 24.79 11.15
N ASN A 75 -22.83 26.12 10.92
CA ASN A 75 -22.00 27.18 11.54
C ASN A 75 -20.68 27.52 10.82
N GLY A 76 -20.53 28.80 10.43
CA GLY A 76 -19.32 29.32 9.78
C GLY A 76 -19.05 28.63 8.45
N ASN A 77 -17.78 28.24 8.24
CA ASN A 77 -17.33 27.50 7.06
C ASN A 77 -17.45 25.97 7.22
N GLY A 78 -18.14 25.49 8.25
CA GLY A 78 -18.32 24.06 8.53
C GLY A 78 -17.06 23.35 9.05
N VAL A 79 -17.20 22.07 9.37
CA VAL A 79 -16.14 21.25 9.96
C VAL A 79 -16.17 19.80 9.48
N GLN A 80 -15.00 19.23 9.20
CA GLN A 80 -14.81 17.80 8.93
C GLN A 80 -14.23 17.12 10.15
N LEU A 81 -14.83 16.00 10.56
CA LEU A 81 -14.37 15.22 11.71
C LEU A 81 -14.09 13.78 11.28
N LYS A 82 -13.05 13.19 11.86
CA LYS A 82 -12.70 11.78 11.69
C LYS A 82 -12.52 11.13 13.05
N VAL A 83 -13.33 10.12 13.34
CA VAL A 83 -13.26 9.33 14.57
C VAL A 83 -12.72 7.95 14.24
N ILE A 84 -11.60 7.58 14.86
CA ILE A 84 -10.90 6.31 14.63
C ILE A 84 -10.36 5.71 15.93
N PRO A 85 -10.13 4.38 15.99
CA PRO A 85 -9.21 3.81 16.96
C PRO A 85 -7.80 4.33 16.66
N PHE A 86 -7.20 5.03 17.62
CA PHE A 86 -5.85 5.56 17.54
C PHE A 86 -4.95 4.76 18.47
N THR A 87 -3.81 4.32 17.94
CA THR A 87 -2.80 3.57 18.68
C THR A 87 -1.48 4.33 18.65
N THR A 88 -0.80 4.36 19.78
CA THR A 88 0.56 4.86 19.97
C THR A 88 1.36 3.82 20.75
N GLU A 89 2.64 4.09 21.00
CA GLU A 89 3.47 3.28 21.89
C GLU A 89 2.87 3.16 23.32
N GLU A 90 2.10 4.16 23.77
CA GLU A 90 1.55 4.21 25.14
C GLU A 90 0.06 3.84 25.24
N VAL A 91 -0.67 3.87 24.12
CA VAL A 91 -2.15 3.76 24.10
C VAL A 91 -2.59 2.86 22.97
N LEU A 92 -3.42 1.86 23.24
CA LEU A 92 -3.92 0.92 22.24
C LEU A 92 -5.41 1.17 21.92
N ASN A 93 -5.72 1.38 20.63
CA ASN A 93 -7.09 1.49 20.09
C ASN A 93 -7.99 2.53 20.80
N GLN A 94 -7.43 3.62 21.30
CA GLN A 94 -8.23 4.68 21.92
C GLN A 94 -9.05 5.41 20.85
N ILE A 95 -10.38 5.43 21.03
CA ILE A 95 -11.27 6.16 20.14
C ILE A 95 -10.96 7.66 20.25
N THR A 96 -10.45 8.22 19.15
CA THR A 96 -9.98 9.61 19.08
C THR A 96 -10.71 10.34 17.97
N CYS A 97 -11.11 11.59 18.24
CA CYS A 97 -11.67 12.49 17.24
C CYS A 97 -10.60 13.46 16.72
N PHE A 98 -10.50 13.56 15.40
CA PHE A 98 -9.70 14.55 14.70
C PHE A 98 -10.60 15.53 13.95
N GLN A 99 -10.17 16.80 13.88
CA GLN A 99 -10.94 17.89 13.33
C GLN A 99 -10.13 18.73 12.34
N VAL A 100 -10.77 19.07 11.22
CA VAL A 100 -10.31 20.06 10.24
C VAL A 100 -11.45 21.04 9.97
N ASN A 101 -11.20 22.33 10.15
CA ASN A 101 -12.20 23.38 9.92
C ASN A 101 -12.18 23.82 8.46
N GLY A 102 -13.36 24.10 7.89
CA GLY A 102 -13.46 24.74 6.59
C GLY A 102 -12.95 26.17 6.60
N THR A 103 -12.64 26.68 5.41
CA THR A 103 -12.22 28.05 5.18
C THR A 103 -13.24 28.78 4.31
N GLU A 104 -13.09 30.09 4.11
CA GLU A 104 -13.97 30.84 3.21
C GLU A 104 -13.79 30.38 1.76
N ASP A 105 -12.55 30.03 1.39
CA ASP A 105 -12.20 29.54 0.05
C ASP A 105 -12.58 28.07 -0.17
N ASP A 106 -12.57 27.27 0.90
CA ASP A 106 -12.96 25.85 0.88
C ASP A 106 -13.86 25.50 2.09
N PRO A 107 -15.16 25.84 2.01
CA PRO A 107 -16.10 25.55 3.07
C PRO A 107 -16.50 24.07 3.06
N VAL A 108 -16.66 23.50 4.26
CA VAL A 108 -17.13 22.14 4.44
C VAL A 108 -18.63 22.07 4.22
N THR A 109 -19.03 21.21 3.29
CA THR A 109 -20.43 20.91 2.99
C THR A 109 -20.72 19.43 3.20
N SER A 110 -21.97 19.08 3.52
CA SER A 110 -22.43 17.68 3.52
C SER A 110 -22.08 16.97 2.22
N GLN A 111 -21.51 15.78 2.32
CA GLN A 111 -21.15 14.91 1.20
C GLN A 111 -22.31 13.95 0.89
N SER A 112 -22.89 14.07 -0.31
CA SER A 112 -23.73 13.01 -0.86
C SER A 112 -22.86 11.81 -1.25
N ILE A 113 -23.29 10.60 -0.93
CA ILE A 113 -22.64 9.37 -1.43
C ILE A 113 -23.18 8.93 -2.80
N LEU A 114 -24.16 9.66 -3.34
CA LEU A 114 -24.73 9.44 -4.67
C LEU A 114 -24.18 10.48 -5.64
N PRO A 115 -23.84 10.09 -6.88
CA PRO A 115 -23.27 11.00 -7.86
C PRO A 115 -24.28 12.07 -8.28
N ASP A 116 -23.76 13.24 -8.66
CA ASP A 116 -24.51 14.21 -9.44
C ASP A 116 -24.78 13.64 -10.83
N LEU A 117 -26.02 13.79 -11.30
CA LEU A 117 -26.47 13.24 -12.57
C LEU A 117 -26.48 14.29 -13.69
N GLU A 118 -25.96 15.49 -13.43
CA GLU A 118 -25.72 16.47 -14.49
C GLU A 118 -24.85 15.86 -15.61
N GLY A 119 -25.38 15.87 -16.82
CA GLY A 119 -24.72 15.31 -18.01
C GLY A 119 -24.83 13.79 -18.17
N PHE A 120 -25.49 13.07 -17.28
CA PHE A 120 -25.78 11.65 -17.49
C PHE A 120 -26.85 11.46 -18.57
N GLU A 121 -26.59 10.52 -19.49
CA GLU A 121 -27.50 10.13 -20.56
C GLU A 121 -28.09 8.74 -20.27
N TYR A 122 -29.32 8.51 -20.70
CA TYR A 122 -29.98 7.21 -20.56
C TYR A 122 -29.47 6.25 -21.64
N ASP A 123 -28.91 5.12 -21.22
CA ASP A 123 -28.28 4.11 -22.08
C ASP A 123 -29.12 2.84 -22.25
N GLY A 124 -30.26 2.74 -21.55
CA GLY A 124 -31.19 1.61 -21.70
C GLY A 124 -31.52 0.91 -20.39
N ILE A 125 -31.89 -0.36 -20.51
CA ILE A 125 -32.27 -1.24 -19.40
C ILE A 125 -31.32 -2.45 -19.40
N ASP A 126 -30.90 -2.88 -18.22
CA ASP A 126 -30.14 -4.10 -18.01
C ASP A 126 -30.71 -4.92 -16.84
N GLN A 127 -30.21 -6.14 -16.64
CA GLN A 127 -30.55 -7.02 -15.53
C GLN A 127 -29.37 -7.12 -14.56
N LEU A 128 -29.55 -6.65 -13.33
CA LEU A 128 -28.55 -6.74 -12.27
C LEU A 128 -29.08 -7.61 -11.12
N GLY A 129 -28.63 -8.86 -11.09
CA GLY A 129 -29.16 -9.87 -10.18
C GLY A 129 -30.61 -10.23 -10.53
N ASN A 130 -31.55 -9.94 -9.63
CA ASN A 130 -32.99 -10.14 -9.83
C ASN A 130 -33.76 -8.83 -10.10
N LYS A 131 -33.04 -7.73 -10.36
CA LYS A 131 -33.63 -6.42 -10.61
C LYS A 131 -33.40 -6.01 -12.06
N GLU A 132 -34.47 -5.55 -12.71
CA GLU A 132 -34.39 -4.76 -13.93
C GLU A 132 -33.97 -3.34 -13.56
N VAL A 133 -32.89 -2.83 -14.17
CA VAL A 133 -32.30 -1.53 -13.83
C VAL A 133 -32.18 -0.65 -15.07
N GLU A 134 -32.46 0.63 -14.90
CA GLU A 134 -32.09 1.68 -15.85
C GLU A 134 -30.57 1.90 -15.79
N ILE A 135 -29.95 2.05 -16.95
CA ILE A 135 -28.54 2.37 -17.09
C ILE A 135 -28.42 3.83 -17.52
N TRP A 136 -27.67 4.59 -16.75
CA TRP A 136 -27.34 5.98 -17.02
C TRP A 136 -25.82 6.10 -17.12
N SER A 137 -25.28 6.77 -18.15
CA SER A 137 -23.84 6.95 -18.26
C SER A 137 -23.42 8.40 -18.47
N LEU A 138 -22.21 8.69 -18.02
CA LEU A 138 -21.51 9.94 -18.30
C LEU A 138 -20.15 9.59 -18.87
N LYS A 139 -19.83 10.15 -20.04
CA LYS A 139 -18.51 10.01 -20.66
C LYS A 139 -17.78 11.33 -20.56
N THR A 140 -16.60 11.29 -19.96
CA THR A 140 -15.69 12.44 -19.92
C THR A 140 -14.43 12.09 -20.69
N VAL A 141 -13.98 13.01 -21.53
CA VAL A 141 -12.74 12.86 -22.28
C VAL A 141 -11.79 13.96 -21.86
N GLN A 142 -10.62 13.59 -21.35
CA GLN A 142 -9.54 14.51 -21.03
C GLN A 142 -8.28 14.02 -21.72
N LEU A 143 -7.81 14.79 -22.73
CA LEU A 143 -6.69 14.41 -23.59
C LEU A 143 -6.96 13.05 -24.28
N GLU A 144 -6.15 12.03 -23.99
CA GLU A 144 -6.23 10.66 -24.54
C GLU A 144 -6.93 9.68 -23.58
N LYS A 145 -7.55 10.22 -22.51
CA LYS A 145 -8.27 9.45 -21.49
C LYS A 145 -9.77 9.61 -21.68
N GLU A 146 -10.46 8.48 -21.77
CA GLU A 146 -11.91 8.41 -21.72
C GLU A 146 -12.31 7.76 -20.39
N ASN A 147 -13.09 8.46 -19.56
CA ASN A 147 -13.72 7.89 -18.38
C ASN A 147 -15.19 7.68 -18.66
N VAL A 148 -15.65 6.47 -18.41
CA VAL A 148 -17.06 6.10 -18.49
C VAL A 148 -17.55 5.85 -17.08
N TYR A 149 -18.48 6.69 -16.64
CA TYR A 149 -19.23 6.51 -15.41
C TYR A 149 -20.56 5.86 -15.77
N THR A 150 -20.96 4.82 -15.05
CA THR A 150 -22.20 4.09 -15.29
C THR A 150 -22.95 3.90 -13.98
N LEU A 151 -24.17 4.44 -13.92
CA LEU A 151 -25.08 4.31 -12.80
C LEU A 151 -26.21 3.36 -13.18
N SER A 152 -26.38 2.31 -12.38
CA SER A 152 -27.53 1.41 -12.43
C SER A 152 -28.58 1.83 -11.40
N VAL A 153 -29.80 2.10 -11.86
CA VAL A 153 -30.91 2.59 -11.04
C VAL A 153 -32.11 1.66 -11.15
N PHE A 154 -32.64 1.23 -10.01
CA PHE A 154 -33.91 0.51 -9.93
C PHE A 154 -35.05 1.49 -9.67
N ARG A 155 -36.20 1.31 -10.33
CA ARG A 155 -37.44 2.04 -10.01
C ARG A 155 -38.29 1.21 -9.08
N ASP A 156 -38.60 1.75 -7.90
CA ASP A 156 -39.50 1.07 -6.97
C ASP A 156 -40.97 1.10 -7.44
N GLU A 157 -41.85 0.46 -6.67
CA GLU A 157 -43.30 0.38 -6.97
C GLU A 157 -43.99 1.76 -7.09
N HIS A 158 -43.35 2.84 -6.61
CA HIS A 158 -43.84 4.21 -6.66
C HIS A 158 -43.11 5.04 -7.73
N GLY A 159 -42.27 4.41 -8.57
CA GLY A 159 -41.46 5.06 -9.60
C GLY A 159 -40.25 5.83 -9.06
N ARG A 160 -39.91 5.67 -7.78
CA ARG A 160 -38.77 6.38 -7.17
C ARG A 160 -37.46 5.70 -7.56
N ALA A 161 -36.44 6.51 -7.81
CA ALA A 161 -35.10 6.03 -8.11
C ALA A 161 -34.43 5.43 -6.86
N VAL A 162 -33.90 4.23 -7.02
CA VAL A 162 -33.12 3.50 -6.02
C VAL A 162 -31.76 3.17 -6.64
N PRO A 163 -30.65 3.70 -6.11
CA PRO A 163 -29.32 3.41 -6.64
C PRO A 163 -28.98 1.93 -6.39
N VAL A 164 -28.33 1.28 -7.36
CA VAL A 164 -27.93 -0.13 -7.25
C VAL A 164 -26.42 -0.30 -7.40
N LYS A 165 -25.83 0.34 -8.41
CA LYS A 165 -24.40 0.31 -8.66
C LYS A 165 -23.94 1.60 -9.33
N TYR A 166 -22.78 2.11 -8.96
CA TYR A 166 -22.07 3.19 -9.64
C TYR A 166 -20.68 2.69 -10.03
N ASP A 167 -20.37 2.65 -11.31
CA ASP A 167 -19.16 2.04 -11.89
C ASP A 167 -18.37 3.11 -12.65
N MET A 168 -17.08 3.23 -12.39
CA MET A 168 -16.18 4.10 -13.13
C MET A 168 -15.11 3.27 -13.80
N LYS A 169 -15.00 3.38 -15.13
CA LYS A 169 -13.94 2.76 -15.93
C LYS A 169 -13.17 3.82 -16.70
N GLY A 170 -11.90 3.97 -16.39
CA GLY A 170 -10.96 4.80 -17.12
C GLY A 170 -10.26 3.98 -18.21
N TYR A 171 -10.27 4.46 -19.45
CA TYR A 171 -9.54 3.90 -20.57
C TYR A 171 -8.59 4.94 -21.16
N ASN A 172 -7.37 4.52 -21.46
CA ASN A 172 -6.38 5.35 -22.14
C ASN A 172 -6.20 4.83 -23.57
N SER A 173 -6.65 5.60 -24.56
CA SER A 173 -6.61 5.19 -25.96
C SER A 173 -5.21 5.05 -26.52
N LEU A 174 -4.22 5.76 -25.93
CA LEU A 174 -2.82 5.66 -26.35
C LEU A 174 -2.14 4.41 -25.80
N LEU A 175 -2.47 4.01 -24.57
CA LEU A 175 -1.94 2.79 -23.95
C LEU A 175 -2.72 1.54 -24.37
N GLY A 176 -3.92 1.72 -24.93
CA GLY A 176 -4.81 0.62 -25.31
C GLY A 176 -5.35 -0.15 -24.10
N SER A 177 -5.27 0.43 -22.89
CA SER A 177 -5.55 -0.26 -21.63
C SER A 177 -6.41 0.57 -20.68
N HIS A 178 -7.10 -0.13 -19.77
CA HIS A 178 -7.75 0.50 -18.63
C HIS A 178 -6.69 0.94 -17.62
N TYR A 179 -6.83 2.17 -17.12
CA TYR A 179 -5.89 2.75 -16.15
C TYR A 179 -6.51 2.99 -14.78
N ASP A 180 -7.85 2.97 -14.69
CA ASP A 180 -8.60 3.09 -13.44
C ASP A 180 -9.90 2.28 -13.55
N HIS A 181 -10.29 1.68 -12.43
CA HIS A 181 -11.56 1.00 -12.28
C HIS A 181 -11.93 0.97 -10.80
N TYR A 182 -13.09 1.51 -10.47
CA TYR A 182 -13.72 1.34 -9.17
C TYR A 182 -15.23 1.25 -9.34
N TYR A 183 -15.90 0.66 -8.37
CA TYR A 183 -17.36 0.73 -8.33
C TYR A 183 -17.90 0.71 -6.90
N VAL A 184 -19.05 1.34 -6.72
CA VAL A 184 -19.79 1.39 -5.46
C VAL A 184 -21.10 0.62 -5.66
N THR A 185 -21.37 -0.37 -4.82
CA THR A 185 -22.68 -1.05 -4.79
C THR A 185 -23.51 -0.55 -3.63
N TYR A 186 -24.82 -0.43 -3.85
CA TYR A 186 -25.77 0.02 -2.85
C TYR A 186 -26.70 -1.12 -2.48
N HIS A 187 -26.61 -1.62 -1.25
CA HIS A 187 -27.39 -2.75 -0.76
C HIS A 187 -28.70 -2.31 -0.09
N SER A 188 -28.71 -1.11 0.49
CA SER A 188 -29.86 -0.52 1.18
C SER A 188 -29.93 0.96 0.86
N TYR A 189 -31.12 1.48 0.56
CA TYR A 189 -31.37 2.91 0.37
C TYR A 189 -32.73 3.26 0.98
N LYS A 190 -32.74 4.13 1.99
CA LYS A 190 -33.93 4.46 2.79
C LYS A 190 -34.11 5.96 2.85
N THR A 191 -35.16 6.47 2.21
CA THR A 191 -35.53 7.88 2.26
C THR A 191 -36.37 8.15 3.51
N HIS A 192 -35.79 8.83 4.51
CA HIS A 192 -36.47 9.13 5.76
C HIS A 192 -35.81 10.32 6.47
N LYS A 193 -36.51 10.89 7.47
CA LYS A 193 -35.92 11.90 8.33
C LYS A 193 -34.85 11.26 9.21
N ILE A 194 -33.63 11.79 9.17
CA ILE A 194 -32.53 11.32 9.99
C ILE A 194 -32.69 11.90 11.41
N ASN A 195 -32.45 11.07 12.43
CA ASN A 195 -32.42 11.54 13.81
C ASN A 195 -31.17 12.43 14.00
N PRO A 196 -31.29 13.68 14.49
CA PRO A 196 -30.13 14.56 14.69
C PRO A 196 -29.03 13.96 15.57
N SER A 197 -29.34 12.97 16.42
CA SER A 197 -28.32 12.26 17.22
C SER A 197 -27.29 11.52 16.37
N VAL A 198 -27.61 11.14 15.13
CA VAL A 198 -26.67 10.47 14.20
C VAL A 198 -25.44 11.33 13.92
N PHE A 199 -25.62 12.65 13.86
CA PHE A 199 -24.56 13.61 13.58
C PHE A 199 -23.87 14.14 14.84
N LYS A 200 -24.27 13.68 16.03
CA LYS A 200 -23.53 13.96 17.26
C LYS A 200 -22.27 13.11 17.32
N VAL A 201 -21.16 13.75 17.66
CA VAL A 201 -19.89 13.06 17.90
C VAL A 201 -19.82 12.67 19.36
N GLU A 202 -19.80 11.37 19.61
CA GLU A 202 -19.70 10.79 20.96
C GLU A 202 -18.28 10.23 21.13
N THR A 203 -17.41 11.01 21.75
CA THR A 203 -16.03 10.63 22.09
C THR A 203 -15.71 11.01 23.53
N ASP A 204 -14.82 10.25 24.17
CA ASP A 204 -14.39 10.50 25.55
C ASP A 204 -13.56 11.79 25.73
N SER A 205 -13.04 12.32 24.62
CA SER A 205 -12.20 13.52 24.56
C SER A 205 -12.68 14.49 23.47
N GLU A 206 -12.35 15.77 23.63
CA GLU A 206 -12.59 16.79 22.60
C GLU A 206 -11.79 16.50 21.33
N CYS A 207 -12.36 16.85 20.17
CA CYS A 207 -11.69 16.69 18.89
C CYS A 207 -10.43 17.57 18.83
N ARG A 208 -9.31 16.99 18.40
CA ARG A 208 -8.04 17.69 18.23
C ARG A 208 -7.68 17.84 16.75
N SER A 209 -6.72 18.71 16.43
CA SER A 209 -6.22 18.82 15.07
C SER A 209 -5.61 17.49 14.60
N PHE A 210 -5.78 17.19 13.31
CA PHE A 210 -5.17 16.01 12.70
C PHE A 210 -3.63 16.15 12.70
N PRO A 211 -2.87 15.15 13.19
CA PRO A 211 -1.41 15.16 13.15
C PRO A 211 -0.95 14.83 11.73
N GLY A 212 -0.54 15.84 10.96
CA GLY A 212 -0.08 15.66 9.59
C GLY A 212 -0.25 16.92 8.74
N PRO A 213 0.28 16.93 7.50
CA PRO A 213 0.09 18.06 6.60
C PRO A 213 -1.40 18.21 6.23
N GLY A 214 -1.95 19.42 6.38
CA GLY A 214 -3.40 19.68 6.24
C GLY A 214 -3.97 19.60 4.82
N ASN A 215 -3.13 19.40 3.81
CA ASN A 215 -3.48 19.27 2.40
C ASN A 215 -4.13 17.92 2.03
N GLN A 216 -3.92 16.86 2.82
CA GLN A 216 -4.50 15.53 2.57
C GLN A 216 -5.93 15.36 3.13
N HIS A 217 -6.59 16.46 3.50
CA HIS A 217 -7.86 16.41 4.22
C HIS A 217 -8.95 15.66 3.44
N VAL A 218 -9.00 15.72 2.09
CA VAL A 218 -10.02 14.98 1.34
C VAL A 218 -9.82 13.47 1.42
N HIS A 219 -8.61 12.97 1.12
CA HIS A 219 -8.30 11.53 1.17
C HIS A 219 -8.51 10.94 2.57
N ILE A 220 -8.18 11.71 3.60
CA ILE A 220 -8.19 11.24 4.99
C ILE A 220 -9.56 11.45 5.65
N MET A 221 -10.18 12.63 5.47
CA MET A 221 -11.37 13.09 6.20
C MET A 221 -12.67 12.92 5.40
N ASN A 222 -12.62 12.84 4.06
CA ASN A 222 -13.78 12.64 3.20
C ASN A 222 -13.48 11.69 2.02
N PRO A 223 -13.08 10.43 2.28
CA PRO A 223 -12.61 9.52 1.24
C PRO A 223 -13.71 9.17 0.21
N MET A 224 -14.99 9.22 0.55
CA MET A 224 -16.08 8.98 -0.41
C MET A 224 -16.13 10.02 -1.52
N ALA A 225 -15.71 11.26 -1.26
CA ALA A 225 -15.72 12.31 -2.27
C ALA A 225 -14.86 11.96 -3.49
N GLU A 226 -13.74 11.26 -3.29
CA GLU A 226 -12.85 10.84 -4.37
C GLU A 226 -13.53 9.88 -5.38
N TYR A 227 -14.56 9.15 -4.96
CA TYR A 227 -15.28 8.20 -5.82
C TYR A 227 -16.53 8.81 -6.45
N ILE A 228 -17.21 9.68 -5.73
CA ILE A 228 -18.55 10.18 -6.10
C ILE A 228 -18.50 11.57 -6.75
N ARG A 229 -17.39 12.30 -6.58
CA ARG A 229 -17.21 13.68 -7.05
C ARG A 229 -15.98 13.85 -7.93
N PRO A 230 -15.94 13.22 -9.11
CA PRO A 230 -14.77 13.29 -10.00
C PRO A 230 -14.44 14.74 -10.43
N GLU A 231 -15.42 15.64 -10.41
CA GLU A 231 -15.25 17.07 -10.71
C GLU A 231 -14.38 17.80 -9.67
N LYS A 232 -14.21 17.23 -8.47
CA LYS A 232 -13.43 17.80 -7.36
C LYS A 232 -12.10 17.07 -7.12
N SER A 233 -11.33 16.88 -8.19
CA SER A 233 -10.05 16.16 -8.16
C SER A 233 -8.82 17.02 -7.84
N GLU A 234 -8.99 18.33 -7.57
CA GLU A 234 -7.88 19.27 -7.28
C GLU A 234 -7.01 18.84 -6.08
N HIS A 235 -7.60 18.13 -5.11
CA HIS A 235 -6.87 17.61 -3.95
C HIS A 235 -5.80 16.57 -4.35
N VAL A 236 -6.02 15.83 -5.43
CA VAL A 236 -5.03 14.88 -5.99
C VAL A 236 -3.89 15.64 -6.65
N ASP A 237 -4.18 16.74 -7.36
CA ASP A 237 -3.15 17.59 -7.96
C ASP A 237 -2.26 18.23 -6.89
N SER A 238 -2.86 18.74 -5.80
CA SER A 238 -2.11 19.27 -4.66
C SER A 238 -1.23 18.17 -4.02
N SER A 239 -1.84 17.04 -3.66
CA SER A 239 -1.12 15.94 -2.99
C SER A 239 0.02 15.39 -3.85
N PHE A 240 -0.18 15.31 -5.17
CA PHE A 240 0.85 14.89 -6.11
C PHE A 240 1.95 15.94 -6.27
N GLY A 241 1.61 17.23 -6.29
CA GLY A 241 2.58 18.32 -6.28
C GLY A 241 3.50 18.28 -5.06
N ASP A 242 2.95 18.04 -3.88
CA ASP A 242 3.72 17.88 -2.65
C ASP A 242 4.59 16.62 -2.67
N PHE A 243 4.07 15.51 -3.18
CA PHE A 243 4.84 14.29 -3.41
C PHE A 243 6.04 14.53 -4.34
N ILE A 244 5.83 15.25 -5.46
CA ILE A 244 6.90 15.61 -6.39
C ILE A 244 8.00 16.40 -5.68
N ASN A 245 7.62 17.42 -4.91
CA ASN A 245 8.57 18.27 -4.19
C ASN A 245 9.32 17.49 -3.10
N ASN A 246 8.62 16.72 -2.28
CA ASN A 246 9.19 15.99 -1.15
C ASN A 246 10.17 14.89 -1.59
N HIS A 247 9.96 14.30 -2.76
CA HIS A 247 10.80 13.22 -3.28
C HIS A 247 11.63 13.63 -4.50
N ASN A 248 11.73 14.93 -4.79
CA ASN A 248 12.49 15.49 -5.91
C ASN A 248 12.20 14.78 -7.25
N LYS A 249 10.93 14.52 -7.54
CA LYS A 249 10.52 13.81 -8.75
C LYS A 249 10.68 14.71 -9.98
N ASN A 250 11.13 14.13 -11.07
CA ASN A 250 11.22 14.80 -12.36
C ASN A 250 10.70 13.85 -13.45
N TYR A 251 9.73 14.31 -14.23
CA TYR A 251 9.08 13.52 -15.27
C TYR A 251 9.46 14.07 -16.64
N ALA A 252 9.71 13.15 -17.59
CA ALA A 252 10.26 13.50 -18.89
C ALA A 252 9.36 14.43 -19.71
N ASP A 253 8.04 14.24 -19.61
CA ASP A 253 7.05 15.01 -20.33
C ASP A 253 5.68 15.00 -19.61
N ALA A 254 4.71 15.73 -20.18
CA ALA A 254 3.36 15.82 -19.64
C ALA A 254 2.62 14.47 -19.62
N LYS A 255 2.96 13.54 -20.52
CA LYS A 255 2.34 12.22 -20.59
C LYS A 255 2.84 11.34 -19.44
N GLU A 256 4.14 11.34 -19.17
CA GLU A 256 4.70 10.64 -18.01
C GLU A 256 4.17 11.24 -16.70
N HIS A 257 4.12 12.57 -16.58
CA HIS A 257 3.51 13.23 -15.42
C HIS A 257 2.06 12.79 -15.21
N ALA A 258 1.26 12.77 -16.29
CA ALA A 258 -0.15 12.36 -16.21
C ALA A 258 -0.30 10.87 -15.88
N PHE A 259 0.60 10.01 -16.32
CA PHE A 259 0.62 8.57 -15.97
C PHE A 259 0.97 8.38 -14.48
N ARG A 260 2.05 9.02 -14.02
CA ARG A 260 2.55 8.93 -12.64
C ARG A 260 1.54 9.45 -11.62
N LYS A 261 0.81 10.51 -11.96
CA LYS A 261 -0.29 11.03 -11.14
C LYS A 261 -1.40 10.01 -10.95
N GLU A 262 -1.77 9.24 -11.97
CA GLU A 262 -2.81 8.20 -11.81
C GLU A 262 -2.31 7.05 -10.96
N VAL A 263 -1.08 6.58 -11.19
CA VAL A 263 -0.46 5.55 -10.35
C VAL A 263 -0.43 6.00 -8.88
N PHE A 264 -0.02 7.25 -8.65
CA PHE A 264 -0.07 7.89 -7.34
C PHE A 264 -1.47 7.88 -6.73
N ARG A 265 -2.48 8.35 -7.47
CA ARG A 265 -3.88 8.32 -7.02
C ARG A 265 -4.33 6.91 -6.62
N GLN A 266 -4.03 5.90 -7.43
CA GLN A 266 -4.41 4.51 -7.11
C GLN A 266 -3.72 4.00 -5.85
N ASN A 267 -2.42 4.30 -5.70
CA ASN A 267 -1.65 3.92 -4.52
C ASN A 267 -2.14 4.65 -3.27
N VAL A 268 -2.50 5.93 -3.35
CA VAL A 268 -3.10 6.69 -2.25
C VAL A 268 -4.46 6.10 -1.84
N ARG A 269 -5.34 5.77 -2.80
CA ARG A 269 -6.62 5.09 -2.50
C ARG A 269 -6.39 3.77 -1.76
N PHE A 270 -5.40 2.99 -2.19
CA PHE A 270 -5.01 1.74 -1.54
C PHE A 270 -4.52 1.98 -0.10
N ILE A 271 -3.55 2.88 0.09
CA ILE A 271 -2.97 3.26 1.38
C ILE A 271 -4.09 3.62 2.37
N GLU A 272 -4.96 4.54 1.95
CA GLU A 272 -6.01 5.08 2.81
C GLU A 272 -7.08 4.03 3.14
N SER A 273 -7.45 3.17 2.19
CA SER A 273 -8.42 2.10 2.46
C SER A 273 -7.86 1.04 3.41
N VAL A 274 -6.58 0.63 3.24
CA VAL A 274 -5.93 -0.30 4.17
C VAL A 274 -5.83 0.31 5.57
N ASN A 275 -5.46 1.59 5.69
CA ASN A 275 -5.39 2.28 6.97
C ASN A 275 -6.75 2.32 7.70
N ARG A 276 -7.87 2.34 6.97
CA ARG A 276 -9.21 2.27 7.58
C ARG A 276 -9.60 0.88 8.09
N ARG A 277 -8.88 -0.18 7.71
CA ARG A 277 -9.10 -1.56 8.20
C ARG A 277 -8.48 -1.84 9.58
N ASN A 278 -7.66 -0.92 10.10
CA ASN A 278 -6.95 -1.04 11.38
C ASN A 278 -6.21 -2.38 11.55
N LYS A 279 -5.23 -2.67 10.67
CA LYS A 279 -4.47 -3.94 10.65
C LYS A 279 -3.38 -4.06 11.74
N GLY A 280 -3.27 -3.13 12.69
CA GLY A 280 -2.19 -3.10 13.69
C GLY A 280 -0.88 -2.44 13.20
N TYR A 281 -0.82 -2.10 11.91
CA TYR A 281 0.21 -1.26 11.29
C TYR A 281 -0.47 -0.26 10.35
N THR A 282 0.29 0.75 9.93
CA THR A 282 -0.17 1.77 8.99
C THR A 282 0.69 1.80 7.74
N LEU A 283 0.07 2.28 6.67
CA LEU A 283 0.71 2.59 5.41
C LEU A 283 0.85 4.11 5.26
N ALA A 284 1.85 4.56 4.50
CA ALA A 284 2.04 5.96 4.17
C ALA A 284 2.51 6.15 2.73
N ILE A 285 2.25 7.35 2.19
CA ILE A 285 2.85 7.80 0.95
C ILE A 285 4.36 7.86 1.17
N ASN A 286 5.10 7.12 0.37
CA ASN A 286 6.56 7.15 0.32
C ASN A 286 7.02 7.38 -1.12
N HIS A 287 8.33 7.41 -1.34
CA HIS A 287 8.95 7.66 -2.65
C HIS A 287 8.55 6.65 -3.76
N LEU A 288 7.88 5.54 -3.44
CA LEU A 288 7.35 4.55 -4.40
C LEU A 288 5.91 4.82 -4.82
N ALA A 289 5.23 5.83 -4.26
CA ALA A 289 3.80 6.06 -4.50
C ALA A 289 3.45 6.33 -5.97
N ASP A 290 4.39 6.78 -6.82
CA ASP A 290 4.19 6.95 -8.26
C ASP A 290 4.66 5.74 -9.11
N LYS A 291 5.00 4.61 -8.48
CA LYS A 291 5.44 3.38 -9.15
C LYS A 291 4.31 2.37 -9.26
N THR A 292 4.28 1.69 -10.41
CA THR A 292 3.40 0.55 -10.65
C THR A 292 3.86 -0.67 -9.87
N ASP A 293 2.96 -1.62 -9.63
CA ASP A 293 3.28 -2.86 -8.92
C ASP A 293 4.43 -3.63 -9.62
N LYS A 294 4.50 -3.58 -10.95
CA LYS A 294 5.60 -4.18 -11.73
C LYS A 294 6.94 -3.49 -11.48
N GLU A 295 6.96 -2.16 -11.39
CA GLU A 295 8.18 -1.40 -11.11
C GLU A 295 8.67 -1.64 -9.69
N ILE A 296 7.76 -1.72 -8.71
CA ILE A 296 8.12 -2.02 -7.32
C ILE A 296 8.63 -3.45 -7.20
N LYS A 297 7.98 -4.41 -7.86
CA LYS A 297 8.43 -5.82 -7.86
C LYS A 297 9.84 -6.02 -8.40
N TYR A 298 10.34 -5.14 -9.28
CA TYR A 298 11.73 -5.22 -9.75
C TYR A 298 12.77 -4.96 -8.64
N LEU A 299 12.36 -4.33 -7.54
CA LEU A 299 13.21 -4.15 -6.35
C LEU A 299 13.41 -5.46 -5.56
N ASN A 300 12.51 -6.43 -5.73
CA ASN A 300 12.56 -7.74 -5.10
C ASN A 300 13.54 -8.62 -5.89
N GLY A 301 14.82 -8.48 -5.56
CA GLY A 301 15.95 -9.06 -6.29
C GLY A 301 16.48 -10.38 -5.74
N ARG A 302 15.83 -10.99 -4.74
CA ARG A 302 16.22 -12.34 -4.33
C ARG A 302 15.70 -13.32 -5.36
N VAL A 303 16.57 -14.18 -5.85
CA VAL A 303 16.19 -15.35 -6.62
C VAL A 303 16.49 -16.60 -5.80
N SER A 304 15.71 -17.67 -5.95
CA SER A 304 16.04 -18.97 -5.36
C SER A 304 16.43 -19.93 -6.47
N SER A 305 17.67 -20.43 -6.42
CA SER A 305 18.15 -21.46 -7.36
C SER A 305 17.89 -22.89 -6.85
N GLY A 306 17.47 -23.03 -5.60
CA GLY A 306 17.24 -24.30 -4.92
C GLY A 306 18.52 -25.11 -4.68
N GLY A 307 18.42 -26.13 -3.82
CA GLY A 307 19.53 -27.04 -3.52
C GLY A 307 20.40 -26.61 -2.34
N ASN A 308 21.56 -27.27 -2.20
CA ASN A 308 22.46 -27.02 -1.08
C ASN A 308 23.25 -25.72 -1.28
N ASN A 309 23.04 -24.75 -0.40
CA ASN A 309 23.73 -23.47 -0.40
C ASN A 309 25.14 -23.51 0.21
N GLY A 310 25.60 -24.66 0.72
CA GLY A 310 26.94 -24.86 1.30
C GLY A 310 27.11 -24.34 2.73
N GLY A 311 26.06 -23.81 3.35
CA GLY A 311 26.08 -23.32 4.73
C GLY A 311 26.18 -24.44 5.74
N GLN A 312 26.92 -24.21 6.82
CA GLN A 312 26.96 -25.14 7.95
C GLN A 312 25.64 -25.06 8.75
N PRO A 313 25.20 -26.16 9.38
CA PRO A 313 24.05 -26.12 10.25
C PRO A 313 24.33 -25.25 11.49
N PHE A 314 23.33 -24.49 11.95
CA PHE A 314 23.44 -23.73 13.19
C PHE A 314 23.63 -24.66 14.38
N PRO A 315 24.67 -24.44 15.23
CA PRO A 315 24.93 -25.29 16.38
C PRO A 315 23.95 -25.00 17.53
N TYR A 316 22.67 -25.22 17.30
CA TYR A 316 21.59 -24.77 18.20
C TYR A 316 21.44 -25.61 19.47
N THR A 317 21.81 -26.90 19.42
CA THR A 317 21.50 -27.89 20.47
C THR A 317 22.22 -27.69 21.80
N ASP A 318 23.14 -26.73 21.88
CA ASP A 318 24.07 -26.56 23.00
C ASP A 318 23.82 -25.30 23.84
N PHE A 319 22.73 -24.56 23.58
CA PHE A 319 22.52 -23.24 24.18
C PHE A 319 21.32 -23.18 25.13
N ASP A 320 21.58 -22.62 26.31
CA ASP A 320 20.55 -22.20 27.25
C ASP A 320 19.92 -20.90 26.74
N THR A 321 18.63 -20.95 26.41
CA THR A 321 17.87 -19.79 25.92
C THR A 321 17.41 -18.88 27.05
N ASP A 322 17.56 -19.29 28.33
CA ASP A 322 17.11 -18.52 29.49
C ASP A 322 17.90 -17.20 29.66
N ASP A 323 19.08 -17.08 29.05
CA ASP A 323 19.91 -15.87 29.06
C ASP A 323 19.59 -14.87 27.92
N LEU A 324 18.65 -15.18 27.03
CA LEU A 324 18.27 -14.27 25.95
C LEU A 324 17.44 -13.09 26.50
N PRO A 325 17.81 -11.84 26.22
CA PRO A 325 16.97 -10.70 26.59
C PRO A 325 15.64 -10.77 25.83
N ASP A 326 14.58 -10.17 26.39
CA ASP A 326 13.27 -10.10 25.73
C ASP A 326 13.30 -9.20 24.47
N GLU A 327 14.13 -8.17 24.51
CA GLU A 327 14.34 -7.23 23.40
C GLU A 327 15.84 -7.05 23.13
N TYR A 328 16.18 -6.90 21.86
CA TYR A 328 17.56 -6.66 21.45
C TYR A 328 17.61 -5.86 20.16
N ASP A 329 18.43 -4.80 20.11
CA ASP A 329 18.54 -3.92 18.96
C ASP A 329 20.01 -3.55 18.68
N TRP A 330 20.57 -4.09 17.61
CA TRP A 330 21.96 -3.83 17.19
C TRP A 330 22.23 -2.39 16.77
N ARG A 331 21.20 -1.58 16.47
CA ARG A 331 21.36 -0.15 16.19
C ARG A 331 21.93 0.57 17.42
N LEU A 332 21.49 0.19 18.62
CA LEU A 332 21.92 0.79 19.88
C LEU A 332 23.38 0.46 20.24
N TYR A 333 23.93 -0.62 19.65
CA TYR A 333 25.29 -1.08 19.89
C TYR A 333 26.27 -0.72 18.76
N GLY A 334 25.80 -0.02 17.72
CA GLY A 334 26.65 0.46 16.62
C GLY A 334 27.06 -0.60 15.59
N ALA A 335 26.41 -1.77 15.58
CA ALA A 335 26.70 -2.86 14.64
C ALA A 335 25.94 -2.75 13.31
N VAL A 336 25.21 -1.65 13.08
CA VAL A 336 24.35 -1.45 11.91
C VAL A 336 24.72 -0.13 11.23
N SER A 337 25.05 -0.20 9.93
CA SER A 337 25.28 1.00 9.11
C SER A 337 24.01 1.83 8.94
N PRO A 338 24.09 3.10 8.51
CA PRO A 338 22.91 3.83 8.06
C PRO A 338 22.12 3.07 6.98
N VAL A 339 20.81 3.30 6.91
CA VAL A 339 19.97 2.77 5.83
C VAL A 339 20.49 3.28 4.48
N LYS A 340 20.52 2.37 3.51
CA LYS A 340 20.95 2.63 2.13
C LYS A 340 19.75 2.52 1.17
N ASP A 341 19.98 2.82 -0.10
CA ASP A 341 18.97 2.80 -1.15
C ASP A 341 19.50 1.99 -2.34
N GLN A 342 18.84 0.87 -2.66
CA GLN A 342 19.16 0.05 -3.83
C GLN A 342 18.63 0.68 -5.15
N ALA A 343 17.94 1.81 -5.05
CA ALA A 343 17.36 2.55 -6.17
C ALA A 343 16.44 1.65 -7.01
N ILE A 344 16.70 1.55 -8.32
CA ILE A 344 15.91 0.74 -9.25
C ILE A 344 16.52 -0.64 -9.51
N CYS A 345 17.58 -1.02 -8.80
CA CYS A 345 18.31 -2.26 -9.03
C CYS A 345 17.79 -3.36 -8.10
N GLY A 346 17.50 -4.55 -8.64
CA GLY A 346 17.14 -5.74 -7.87
C GLY A 346 18.35 -6.36 -7.16
N SER A 347 19.08 -5.58 -6.36
CA SER A 347 20.30 -6.03 -5.67
C SER A 347 20.15 -6.14 -4.15
N CYS A 348 18.93 -6.28 -3.64
CA CYS A 348 18.66 -6.47 -2.20
C CYS A 348 19.53 -7.57 -1.56
N TRP A 349 19.80 -8.64 -2.31
CA TRP A 349 20.69 -9.75 -1.92
C TRP A 349 22.09 -9.26 -1.52
N SER A 350 22.63 -8.25 -2.21
CA SER A 350 23.92 -7.65 -1.89
C SER A 350 23.88 -6.82 -0.60
N PHE A 351 22.78 -6.12 -0.33
CA PHE A 351 22.60 -5.32 0.89
C PHE A 351 22.43 -6.20 2.13
N GLY A 352 21.65 -7.28 2.06
CA GLY A 352 21.55 -8.27 3.14
C GLY A 352 22.90 -8.94 3.43
N THR A 353 23.60 -9.36 2.38
CA THR A 353 24.97 -9.92 2.45
C THR A 353 25.94 -8.95 3.12
N VAL A 354 26.02 -7.71 2.64
CA VAL A 354 26.93 -6.70 3.18
C VAL A 354 26.58 -6.36 4.62
N GLY A 355 25.30 -6.20 4.95
CA GLY A 355 24.85 -5.89 6.30
C GLY A 355 25.27 -6.93 7.34
N THR A 356 25.16 -8.22 7.02
CA THR A 356 25.62 -9.27 7.94
C THR A 356 27.15 -9.29 8.04
N LEU A 357 27.88 -9.08 6.94
CA LEU A 357 29.35 -8.95 6.97
C LEU A 357 29.82 -7.76 7.82
N GLU A 358 29.20 -6.60 7.68
CA GLU A 358 29.50 -5.39 8.46
C GLU A 358 29.32 -5.67 9.96
N GLY A 359 28.20 -6.30 10.33
CA GLY A 359 27.90 -6.72 11.70
C GLY A 359 28.91 -7.71 12.27
N SER A 360 29.21 -8.79 11.53
CA SER A 360 30.21 -9.79 11.94
C SER A 360 31.62 -9.19 12.06
N LEU A 361 32.00 -8.28 11.16
CA LEU A 361 33.29 -7.58 11.21
C LEU A 361 33.38 -6.67 12.43
N PHE A 362 32.31 -5.94 12.74
CA PHE A 362 32.23 -5.09 13.93
C PHE A 362 32.43 -5.90 15.22
N LEU A 363 31.79 -7.06 15.33
CA LEU A 363 31.97 -7.97 16.47
C LEU A 363 33.38 -8.54 16.54
N LYS A 364 33.94 -8.98 15.41
CA LYS A 364 35.33 -9.47 15.33
C LYS A 364 36.34 -8.40 15.76
N ASN A 365 36.05 -7.13 15.49
CA ASN A 365 36.87 -5.99 15.92
C ASN A 365 36.63 -5.58 17.39
N GLY A 366 35.90 -6.40 18.16
CA GLY A 366 35.63 -6.15 19.58
C GLY A 366 34.59 -5.06 19.82
N GLY A 367 33.64 -4.88 18.91
CA GLY A 367 32.59 -3.87 18.99
C GLY A 367 33.10 -2.44 18.77
N LYS A 368 34.12 -2.27 17.92
CA LYS A 368 34.77 -1.00 17.61
C LYS A 368 35.06 -0.89 16.13
N ASN A 369 35.28 0.34 15.65
CA ASN A 369 35.70 0.63 14.28
C ASN A 369 34.77 -0.02 13.24
N PHE A 370 33.53 0.43 13.20
CA PHE A 370 32.58 0.00 12.18
C PHE A 370 33.14 0.31 10.77
N VAL A 371 33.12 -0.68 9.89
CA VAL A 371 33.64 -0.57 8.51
C VAL A 371 32.49 -0.75 7.55
N ARG A 372 32.30 0.21 6.65
CA ARG A 372 31.30 0.12 5.58
C ARG A 372 31.86 -0.64 4.39
N LEU A 373 31.10 -1.61 3.89
CA LEU A 373 31.51 -2.48 2.78
C LEU A 373 30.72 -2.15 1.51
N SER A 374 31.27 -2.55 0.34
CA SER A 374 30.71 -2.20 -0.96
C SER A 374 29.72 -3.23 -1.49
N GLU A 375 28.43 -2.87 -1.56
CA GLU A 375 27.43 -3.66 -2.30
C GLU A 375 27.75 -3.73 -3.80
N GLN A 376 28.25 -2.63 -4.37
CA GLN A 376 28.59 -2.54 -5.79
C GLN A 376 29.65 -3.58 -6.18
N ALA A 377 30.59 -3.88 -5.27
CA ALA A 377 31.57 -4.92 -5.51
C ALA A 377 30.94 -6.30 -5.74
N LEU A 378 29.84 -6.61 -5.04
CA LEU A 378 29.12 -7.86 -5.24
C LEU A 378 28.33 -7.82 -6.54
N VAL A 379 27.63 -6.72 -6.81
CA VAL A 379 26.86 -6.50 -8.04
C VAL A 379 27.76 -6.69 -9.27
N ASP A 380 28.95 -6.11 -9.27
CA ASP A 380 29.83 -6.12 -10.44
C ASP A 380 30.62 -7.43 -10.59
N CYS A 381 31.02 -8.07 -9.48
CA CYS A 381 32.06 -9.10 -9.52
C CYS A 381 31.57 -10.53 -9.28
N SER A 382 30.38 -10.74 -8.73
CA SER A 382 29.91 -12.09 -8.33
C SER A 382 29.19 -12.89 -9.42
N TRP A 383 29.13 -12.37 -10.66
CA TRP A 383 28.50 -13.00 -11.82
C TRP A 383 28.96 -14.45 -12.06
N GLY A 384 30.28 -14.70 -11.95
CA GLY A 384 30.85 -16.03 -12.14
C GLY A 384 30.46 -17.06 -11.06
N PHE A 385 29.78 -16.62 -10.00
CA PHE A 385 29.22 -17.46 -8.94
C PHE A 385 27.69 -17.60 -9.05
N GLY A 386 27.09 -17.02 -10.10
CA GLY A 386 25.68 -17.18 -10.48
C GLY A 386 24.72 -16.14 -9.92
N ASN A 387 25.23 -15.03 -9.35
CA ASN A 387 24.43 -13.82 -9.18
C ASN A 387 24.32 -13.08 -10.53
N ASN A 388 23.29 -12.27 -10.70
CA ASN A 388 23.00 -11.55 -11.94
C ASN A 388 22.90 -10.03 -11.71
N GLY A 389 23.75 -9.50 -10.83
CA GLY A 389 23.79 -8.06 -10.55
C GLY A 389 22.42 -7.51 -10.13
N CYS A 390 21.89 -6.57 -10.92
CA CYS A 390 20.58 -5.95 -10.73
C CYS A 390 19.38 -6.83 -11.10
N ASP A 391 19.57 -7.94 -11.82
CA ASP A 391 18.51 -8.90 -12.12
C ASP A 391 18.41 -10.01 -11.05
N GLY A 392 19.08 -9.82 -9.92
CA GLY A 392 18.91 -10.60 -8.71
C GLY A 392 20.04 -11.59 -8.39
N GLY A 393 19.99 -12.13 -7.18
CA GLY A 393 21.05 -12.97 -6.65
C GLY A 393 20.72 -13.61 -5.32
N GLU A 394 21.71 -14.33 -4.79
CA GLU A 394 21.66 -15.08 -3.53
C GLU A 394 22.89 -14.74 -2.68
N ASP A 395 22.66 -14.61 -1.38
CA ASP A 395 23.67 -14.30 -0.37
C ASP A 395 24.81 -15.32 -0.35
N TYR A 396 24.51 -16.62 -0.39
CA TYR A 396 25.54 -17.66 -0.36
C TYR A 396 26.49 -17.63 -1.57
N ARG A 397 26.01 -17.21 -2.75
CA ARG A 397 26.86 -17.03 -3.94
C ARG A 397 27.81 -15.86 -3.76
N ALA A 398 27.34 -14.80 -3.10
CA ALA A 398 28.18 -13.68 -2.71
C ALA A 398 29.23 -14.13 -1.67
N TYR A 399 28.85 -14.92 -0.67
CA TYR A 399 29.78 -15.50 0.30
C TYR A 399 30.87 -16.34 -0.37
N GLN A 400 30.51 -17.21 -1.33
CA GLN A 400 31.47 -17.99 -2.11
C GLN A 400 32.48 -17.10 -2.86
N TRP A 401 32.01 -15.99 -3.45
CA TRP A 401 32.88 -15.02 -4.10
C TRP A 401 33.84 -14.37 -3.09
N ILE A 402 33.31 -13.88 -1.97
CA ILE A 402 34.10 -13.24 -0.90
C ILE A 402 35.18 -14.20 -0.37
N GLN A 403 34.81 -15.46 -0.09
CA GLN A 403 35.73 -16.48 0.41
C GLN A 403 36.85 -16.79 -0.59
N LYS A 404 36.51 -16.98 -1.88
CA LYS A 404 37.51 -17.26 -2.93
C LYS A 404 38.44 -16.07 -3.19
N HIS A 405 37.91 -14.86 -3.12
CA HIS A 405 38.63 -13.65 -3.50
C HIS A 405 39.32 -12.93 -2.34
N GLY A 406 39.29 -13.53 -1.14
CA GLY A 406 40.04 -13.05 0.02
C GLY A 406 39.43 -11.82 0.70
N GLY A 407 38.11 -11.68 0.63
CA GLY A 407 37.35 -10.58 1.25
C GLY A 407 36.58 -9.73 0.25
N ILE A 408 35.99 -8.65 0.76
CA ILE A 408 35.27 -7.62 0.01
C ILE A 408 35.90 -6.23 0.32
N PRO A 409 35.96 -5.31 -0.66
CA PRO A 409 36.45 -3.96 -0.45
C PRO A 409 35.47 -3.09 0.36
N ILE A 410 36.02 -2.03 0.94
CA ILE A 410 35.21 -0.98 1.59
C ILE A 410 34.54 -0.10 0.52
N ASP A 411 33.40 0.51 0.85
CA ASP A 411 32.67 1.36 -0.10
C ASP A 411 33.48 2.59 -0.54
N ALA A 412 34.24 3.19 0.37
CA ALA A 412 35.09 4.34 0.07
C ALA A 412 36.16 4.07 -1.02
N ASP A 413 36.67 2.84 -1.09
CA ASP A 413 37.74 2.47 -2.04
C ASP A 413 37.18 1.92 -3.36
N TYR A 414 36.07 1.17 -3.31
CA TYR A 414 35.40 0.66 -4.52
C TYR A 414 34.64 1.77 -5.26
N GLY A 415 34.18 2.78 -4.54
CA GLY A 415 33.35 3.85 -5.07
C GLY A 415 31.88 3.69 -4.68
N ASN A 416 31.10 4.72 -5.01
CA ASN A 416 29.68 4.79 -4.67
C ASN A 416 28.89 3.65 -5.33
N TYR A 417 27.85 3.21 -4.64
CA TYR A 417 26.84 2.35 -5.23
C TYR A 417 26.13 3.07 -6.38
N LEU A 418 26.02 2.41 -7.53
CA LEU A 418 25.53 2.98 -8.78
C LEU A 418 24.05 2.68 -9.02
N GLY A 419 23.51 1.62 -8.41
CA GLY A 419 22.14 1.16 -8.71
C GLY A 419 22.00 0.61 -10.14
N GLU A 420 23.08 0.11 -10.70
CA GLU A 420 23.18 -0.51 -12.02
C GLU A 420 24.35 -1.49 -12.07
N ASP A 421 24.39 -2.34 -13.09
CA ASP A 421 25.50 -3.26 -13.33
C ASP A 421 26.75 -2.50 -13.81
N GLY A 422 27.87 -2.68 -13.12
CA GLY A 422 29.13 -2.01 -13.39
C GLY A 422 30.25 -2.95 -13.83
N PHE A 423 31.42 -2.35 -14.10
CA PHE A 423 32.63 -3.10 -14.40
C PHE A 423 33.34 -3.53 -13.11
N CYS A 424 33.49 -4.84 -12.91
CA CYS A 424 34.26 -5.36 -11.80
C CYS A 424 35.70 -4.83 -11.79
N HIS A 425 36.09 -4.21 -10.68
CA HIS A 425 37.45 -3.70 -10.45
C HIS A 425 37.94 -3.98 -9.03
N ALA A 426 37.41 -5.03 -8.39
CA ALA A 426 37.79 -5.45 -7.04
C ALA A 426 39.24 -5.91 -6.91
N ASP A 427 39.91 -6.23 -8.03
CA ASP A 427 41.34 -6.58 -8.08
C ASP A 427 42.26 -5.35 -7.96
N LYS A 428 41.74 -4.15 -8.17
CA LYS A 428 42.48 -2.88 -8.11
C LYS A 428 42.42 -2.20 -6.73
N VAL A 429 41.64 -2.75 -5.81
CA VAL A 429 41.41 -2.18 -4.47
C VAL A 429 41.66 -3.23 -3.38
N GLU A 430 41.99 -2.77 -2.17
CA GLU A 430 42.23 -3.66 -1.04
C GLU A 430 40.92 -4.29 -0.53
N LYS A 431 41.00 -5.53 -0.07
CA LYS A 431 39.87 -6.29 0.47
C LYS A 431 40.13 -6.61 1.92
N THR A 432 39.13 -6.41 2.77
CA THR A 432 39.28 -6.58 4.22
C THR A 432 38.49 -7.79 4.74
N ALA A 433 37.15 -7.77 4.68
CA ALA A 433 36.27 -8.67 5.41
C ALA A 433 36.30 -10.11 4.87
N LYS A 434 37.35 -10.84 5.24
CA LYS A 434 37.57 -12.25 4.92
C LYS A 434 36.60 -13.11 5.74
N ILE A 435 36.01 -14.09 5.07
CA ILE A 435 35.14 -15.08 5.70
C ILE A 435 35.77 -16.47 5.56
N THR A 436 35.49 -17.34 6.53
CA THR A 436 35.88 -18.75 6.54
C THR A 436 34.72 -19.66 6.13
N GLY A 437 33.49 -19.17 6.18
CA GLY A 437 32.26 -19.88 5.79
C GLY A 437 31.01 -19.08 6.14
N TRP A 438 29.86 -19.74 6.11
CA TRP A 438 28.58 -19.21 6.54
C TRP A 438 27.75 -20.31 7.18
N VAL A 439 26.76 -19.90 7.96
CA VAL A 439 25.88 -20.77 8.75
C VAL A 439 24.43 -20.47 8.39
N ASN A 440 23.64 -21.52 8.21
CA ASN A 440 22.19 -21.43 8.07
C ASN A 440 21.58 -21.56 9.46
N VAL A 441 20.89 -20.51 9.93
CA VAL A 441 20.12 -20.53 11.17
C VAL A 441 19.01 -21.59 11.03
N THR A 442 18.71 -22.32 12.11
CA THR A 442 17.65 -23.34 12.11
C THR A 442 16.34 -22.73 11.63
N GLU A 443 15.80 -23.27 10.53
CA GLU A 443 14.59 -22.74 9.90
C GLU A 443 13.38 -22.85 10.82
N ASN A 444 12.50 -21.85 10.79
CA ASN A 444 11.23 -21.83 11.54
C ASN A 444 11.38 -21.96 13.07
N ASP A 445 12.55 -21.62 13.62
CA ASP A 445 12.81 -21.63 15.06
C ASP A 445 13.10 -20.21 15.57
N GLU A 446 12.14 -19.62 16.29
CA GLU A 446 12.24 -18.25 16.83
C GLU A 446 13.42 -18.09 17.79
N ASN A 447 13.67 -19.10 18.63
CA ASN A 447 14.78 -19.05 19.58
C ASN A 447 16.13 -19.20 18.87
N ALA A 448 16.21 -19.96 17.78
CA ALA A 448 17.42 -20.05 16.97
C ALA A 448 17.79 -18.69 16.34
N LEU A 449 16.81 -17.96 15.77
CA LEU A 449 17.06 -16.64 15.20
C LEU A 449 17.37 -15.58 16.29
N ARG A 450 16.66 -15.60 17.43
CA ARG A 450 16.98 -14.72 18.57
C ARG A 450 18.40 -14.95 19.08
N LEU A 451 18.81 -16.22 19.21
CA LEU A 451 20.15 -16.59 19.64
C LEU A 451 21.21 -16.19 18.62
N ALA A 452 20.96 -16.41 17.32
CA ALA A 452 21.85 -15.98 16.25
C ALA A 452 22.04 -14.45 16.29
N LEU A 453 20.95 -13.68 16.39
CA LEU A 453 21.01 -12.23 16.54
C LEU A 453 21.82 -11.82 17.77
N PHE A 454 21.57 -12.44 18.92
CA PHE A 454 22.23 -12.09 20.17
C PHE A 454 23.74 -12.42 20.18
N LYS A 455 24.14 -13.55 19.58
CA LYS A 455 25.54 -14.04 19.65
C LYS A 455 26.39 -13.70 18.43
N GLN A 456 25.78 -13.53 17.26
CA GLN A 456 26.49 -13.44 15.97
C GLN A 456 26.34 -12.09 15.27
N GLY A 457 25.48 -11.20 15.76
CA GLY A 457 25.25 -9.90 15.16
C GLY A 457 24.01 -9.84 14.27
N PRO A 458 23.87 -8.78 13.46
CA PRO A 458 22.87 -8.71 12.40
C PRO A 458 22.92 -9.90 11.43
N ILE A 459 21.74 -10.44 11.08
CA ILE A 459 21.57 -11.68 10.30
C ILE A 459 20.92 -11.34 8.96
N SER A 460 21.49 -11.85 7.86
CA SER A 460 20.86 -11.76 6.55
C SER A 460 19.63 -12.66 6.55
N VAL A 461 18.46 -12.13 6.23
CA VAL A 461 17.21 -12.90 6.14
C VAL A 461 16.55 -12.62 4.81
N SER A 462 15.65 -13.51 4.41
CA SER A 462 14.85 -13.31 3.21
C SER A 462 13.38 -13.41 3.52
N ILE A 463 12.60 -12.61 2.81
CA ILE A 463 11.18 -12.41 3.07
C ILE A 463 10.38 -12.42 1.76
N ASP A 464 9.10 -12.71 1.88
CA ASP A 464 8.10 -12.33 0.88
C ASP A 464 7.76 -10.84 1.03
N ALA A 465 8.24 -10.02 0.10
CA ALA A 465 7.93 -8.60 -0.01
C ALA A 465 7.00 -8.29 -1.21
N SER A 466 6.32 -9.31 -1.75
CA SER A 466 5.45 -9.16 -2.92
C SER A 466 4.16 -8.40 -2.64
N GLN A 467 3.80 -8.24 -1.36
CA GLN A 467 2.58 -7.58 -0.95
C GLN A 467 2.67 -6.06 -1.11
N LYS A 468 1.62 -5.46 -1.67
CA LYS A 468 1.51 -4.01 -1.82
C LYS A 468 1.46 -3.29 -0.47
N THR A 469 0.96 -3.95 0.58
CA THR A 469 1.01 -3.47 1.97
C THR A 469 2.45 -3.31 2.47
N PHE A 470 3.38 -4.19 2.09
CA PHE A 470 4.82 -4.03 2.39
C PHE A 470 5.40 -2.80 1.67
N SER A 471 5.02 -2.58 0.41
CA SER A 471 5.53 -1.48 -0.41
C SER A 471 5.29 -0.09 0.21
N PHE A 472 4.19 0.07 0.96
CA PHE A 472 3.80 1.32 1.59
C PHE A 472 3.82 1.30 3.11
N TYR A 473 4.43 0.26 3.71
CA TYR A 473 4.55 0.17 5.17
C TYR A 473 5.16 1.47 5.74
N SER A 474 4.62 1.91 6.89
CA SER A 474 5.12 3.04 7.65
C SER A 474 5.54 2.63 9.06
N HIS A 475 4.62 2.22 9.92
CA HIS A 475 4.93 1.87 11.31
C HIS A 475 3.94 0.85 11.89
N GLY A 476 4.27 0.27 13.05
CA GLY A 476 3.52 -0.80 13.72
C GLY A 476 4.02 -2.19 13.36
N VAL A 477 3.46 -3.23 13.99
CA VAL A 477 3.88 -4.62 13.75
C VAL A 477 3.19 -5.14 12.48
N TYR A 478 3.98 -5.37 11.43
CA TYR A 478 3.51 -5.80 10.13
C TYR A 478 3.15 -7.29 10.13
N TYR A 479 1.89 -7.57 9.76
CA TYR A 479 1.37 -8.92 9.52
C TYR A 479 0.50 -8.89 8.27
N ASP A 480 0.71 -9.83 7.35
CA ASP A 480 -0.13 -9.96 6.16
C ASP A 480 -0.42 -11.43 5.91
N GLU A 481 -1.69 -11.81 5.94
CA GLU A 481 -2.12 -13.19 5.76
C GLU A 481 -1.81 -13.77 4.38
N ASN A 482 -1.56 -12.90 3.40
CA ASN A 482 -1.20 -13.30 2.04
C ASN A 482 0.31 -13.54 1.86
N CYS A 483 1.13 -13.21 2.87
CA CYS A 483 2.55 -13.49 2.81
C CYS A 483 2.82 -15.00 2.78
N GLY A 484 3.60 -15.43 1.80
CA GLY A 484 4.22 -16.75 1.80
C GLY A 484 5.36 -16.84 2.81
N ASN A 485 5.68 -18.06 3.24
CA ASN A 485 6.78 -18.32 4.18
C ASN A 485 7.66 -19.50 3.75
N ARG A 486 7.49 -20.01 2.53
CA ARG A 486 8.32 -21.08 1.97
C ARG A 486 9.43 -20.47 1.14
N GLU A 487 10.52 -21.21 0.96
CA GLU A 487 11.71 -20.75 0.23
C GLU A 487 11.40 -20.14 -1.14
N GLN A 488 10.48 -20.73 -1.92
CA GLN A 488 10.09 -20.24 -3.24
C GLN A 488 9.18 -18.99 -3.22
N ASP A 489 8.63 -18.65 -2.06
CA ASP A 489 7.79 -17.46 -1.90
C ASP A 489 8.65 -16.22 -1.55
N LEU A 490 9.91 -16.41 -1.12
CA LEU A 490 10.80 -15.32 -0.71
C LEU A 490 11.43 -14.63 -1.94
N ASP A 491 11.22 -13.33 -2.07
CA ASP A 491 11.65 -12.54 -3.22
C ASP A 491 12.50 -11.32 -2.85
N HIS A 492 12.70 -11.04 -1.55
CA HIS A 492 13.49 -9.91 -1.08
C HIS A 492 14.46 -10.33 0.03
N SER A 493 15.66 -9.76 0.03
CA SER A 493 16.69 -10.01 1.05
C SER A 493 16.95 -8.75 1.85
N VAL A 494 16.91 -8.89 3.17
CA VAL A 494 16.95 -7.81 4.14
C VAL A 494 17.83 -8.21 5.32
N LEU A 495 17.99 -7.32 6.30
CA LEU A 495 18.86 -7.57 7.45
C LEU A 495 18.04 -7.55 8.74
N ALA A 496 17.95 -8.68 9.44
CA ALA A 496 17.44 -8.70 10.80
C ALA A 496 18.50 -8.10 11.72
N VAL A 497 18.13 -7.05 12.46
CA VAL A 497 19.02 -6.32 13.36
C VAL A 497 18.58 -6.36 14.82
N GLY A 498 17.44 -7.00 15.09
CA GLY A 498 16.90 -7.07 16.44
C GLY A 498 15.57 -7.79 16.52
N TYR A 499 15.00 -7.81 17.72
CA TYR A 499 13.69 -8.36 18.02
C TYR A 499 13.14 -7.71 19.30
N GLY A 500 11.84 -7.81 19.50
CA GLY A 500 11.19 -7.36 20.73
C GLY A 500 9.71 -7.71 20.75
N SER A 501 8.95 -7.05 21.63
CA SER A 501 7.50 -7.27 21.75
C SER A 501 6.76 -5.95 21.97
N ILE A 502 5.71 -5.68 21.19
CA ILE A 502 4.81 -4.53 21.41
C ILE A 502 3.42 -5.08 21.73
N ASN A 503 2.89 -4.72 22.89
CA ASN A 503 1.55 -5.16 23.35
C ASN A 503 1.36 -6.70 23.34
N GLY A 504 2.43 -7.46 23.58
CA GLY A 504 2.43 -8.92 23.55
C GLY A 504 2.55 -9.53 22.15
N GLU A 505 2.72 -8.72 21.11
CA GLU A 505 3.05 -9.18 19.76
C GLU A 505 4.56 -9.10 19.53
N ASN A 506 5.18 -10.27 19.38
CA ASN A 506 6.60 -10.40 19.08
C ASN A 506 6.88 -9.96 17.64
N TYR A 507 7.99 -9.26 17.45
CA TYR A 507 8.44 -8.79 16.14
C TYR A 507 9.94 -9.00 15.93
N TRP A 508 10.32 -9.08 14.66
CA TRP A 508 11.68 -8.92 14.17
C TRP A 508 11.88 -7.49 13.73
N LEU A 509 12.97 -6.85 14.19
CA LEU A 509 13.38 -5.54 13.70
C LEU A 509 14.25 -5.75 12.46
N ILE A 510 13.72 -5.35 11.31
CA ILE A 510 14.33 -5.58 10.01
C ILE A 510 14.75 -4.24 9.40
N LYS A 511 16.01 -4.17 8.96
CA LYS A 511 16.54 -3.08 8.13
C LYS A 511 16.30 -3.39 6.66
N ASN A 512 15.65 -2.47 5.95
CA ASN A 512 15.44 -2.54 4.52
C ASN A 512 16.50 -1.73 3.74
N SER A 513 16.49 -1.84 2.41
CA SER A 513 17.39 -1.15 1.47
C SER A 513 16.63 -0.24 0.51
N TRP A 514 15.45 0.26 0.90
CA TRP A 514 14.57 1.12 0.08
C TRP A 514 14.56 2.57 0.59
N SER A 515 15.72 3.11 0.96
CA SER A 515 15.84 4.47 1.50
C SER A 515 15.20 4.66 2.88
N THR A 516 15.50 5.79 3.52
CA THR A 516 14.86 6.21 4.77
C THR A 516 13.44 6.76 4.55
N TYR A 517 13.03 6.98 3.30
CA TYR A 517 11.66 7.41 2.96
C TYR A 517 10.64 6.27 3.05
N TRP A 518 11.08 5.02 3.21
CA TRP A 518 10.22 3.85 3.33
C TRP A 518 10.20 3.35 4.78
N GLY A 519 9.04 2.86 5.25
CA GLY A 519 8.92 2.32 6.60
C GLY A 519 9.18 3.34 7.70
N ASP A 520 9.67 2.83 8.82
CA ASP A 520 10.05 3.61 10.00
C ASP A 520 11.54 3.95 9.89
N ASP A 521 11.84 5.05 9.20
CA ASP A 521 13.20 5.48 8.84
C ASP A 521 14.03 4.38 8.15
N GLY A 522 13.39 3.58 7.28
CA GLY A 522 14.01 2.46 6.55
C GLY A 522 13.95 1.11 7.25
N TYR A 523 13.22 1.02 8.37
CA TYR A 523 13.01 -0.20 9.13
C TYR A 523 11.55 -0.66 9.10
N ILE A 524 11.35 -1.93 9.42
CA ILE A 524 10.03 -2.55 9.61
C ILE A 524 10.07 -3.49 10.81
N LEU A 525 8.98 -3.50 11.58
CA LEU A 525 8.72 -4.48 12.62
C LEU A 525 7.90 -5.61 11.99
N MET A 526 8.51 -6.75 11.68
CA MET A 526 7.79 -7.89 11.08
C MET A 526 7.31 -8.84 12.18
N SER A 527 6.02 -9.19 12.18
CA SER A 527 5.48 -10.13 13.17
C SER A 527 6.22 -11.47 13.14
N SER A 528 6.59 -12.01 14.32
CA SER A 528 7.19 -13.35 14.41
C SER A 528 6.15 -14.48 14.25
N LYS A 529 4.86 -14.14 14.44
CA LYS A 529 3.73 -15.05 14.41
C LYS A 529 3.70 -15.86 13.12
N ASN A 530 3.62 -17.19 13.24
CA ASN A 530 3.49 -18.14 12.13
C ASN A 530 4.58 -18.01 11.04
N ASN A 531 5.76 -17.49 11.39
CA ASN A 531 6.80 -17.15 10.42
C ASN A 531 6.27 -16.26 9.28
N ASN A 532 5.51 -15.21 9.62
CA ASN A 532 4.90 -14.29 8.66
C ASN A 532 5.94 -13.74 7.68
N CYS A 533 5.66 -13.84 6.37
CA CYS A 533 6.57 -13.50 5.26
C CYS A 533 7.91 -14.25 5.25
N GLY A 534 8.09 -15.32 6.04
CA GLY A 534 9.26 -16.20 5.93
C GLY A 534 10.57 -15.69 6.54
N VAL A 535 10.53 -14.72 7.47
CA VAL A 535 11.73 -14.16 8.13
C VAL A 535 12.68 -15.24 8.68
N MET A 536 12.13 -16.35 9.20
CA MET A 536 12.89 -17.46 9.77
C MET A 536 13.15 -18.61 8.78
N THR A 537 12.84 -18.43 7.50
CA THR A 537 12.94 -19.51 6.49
C THR A 537 14.35 -19.59 5.91
N ALA A 538 14.99 -18.46 5.63
CA ALA A 538 16.29 -18.41 4.98
C ALA A 538 17.20 -17.37 5.65
N ALA A 539 17.51 -17.61 6.92
CA ALA A 539 18.37 -16.78 7.72
C ALA A 539 19.82 -17.29 7.71
N THR A 540 20.77 -16.44 7.33
CA THR A 540 22.20 -16.78 7.23
C THR A 540 23.09 -15.71 7.87
N TYR A 541 24.24 -16.16 8.38
CA TYR A 541 25.32 -15.27 8.82
C TYR A 541 26.68 -15.85 8.46
N VAL A 542 27.70 -14.99 8.41
CA VAL A 542 29.07 -15.38 8.03
C VAL A 542 29.95 -15.71 9.23
N THR A 543 30.93 -16.57 9.05
CA THR A 543 32.00 -16.82 10.04
C THR A 543 33.30 -16.17 9.57
N MET A 544 33.96 -15.39 10.44
CA MET A 544 35.16 -14.60 10.10
C MET A 544 36.43 -15.05 10.80
#